data_AF-A0A6L2LIB9-F1
#
_entry.id   AF-A0A6L2LIB9-F1
#
_cell.length_a   1.000
_cell.length_b   1.000
_cell.length_c   1.000
_cell.angle_alpha   90.00
_cell.angle_beta   90.00
_cell.angle_gamma   90.00
#
_symmetry.space_group_name_H-M   'P 1'
#
loop_
_entity.id
_entity.type
_entity.pdbx_description
1 polymer ?
#
loop_
_entity_poly.entity_id
_entity_poly.type
_entity_poly.pdbx_seq_one_letter_code
_entity_poly.pdbx_strand_id
1 'polypeptide(L)'
;MAQVSDVSAPVVEEGNSRTVSQLPRGRLSMVLAPKVCVNVRKVEEYQRMSRDLRRSVRRLSVSIAQLRVWGDYGDENESLNLLERLRLENVEKVVRLRLMMKETQLKIIEIGKFIMKLRRNEGA
;
A
#
# COMPACT_ATOMS: atom_id res chain seq x y z
N MET A 1 19.45 18.28 -30.69
CA MET A 1 19.29 16.87 -30.27
C MET A 1 19.94 16.74 -28.90
N ALA A 2 19.31 16.34 -27.80
CA ALA A 2 17.99 15.78 -27.54
C ALA A 2 17.43 16.40 -26.24
N GLN A 3 16.11 16.61 -26.21
CA GLN A 3 15.36 16.89 -24.99
C GLN A 3 15.14 15.56 -24.26
N VAL A 4 15.40 15.54 -22.95
CA VAL A 4 15.12 14.36 -22.10
C VAL A 4 13.99 14.74 -21.15
N SER A 5 12.79 14.45 -21.65
CA SER A 5 11.62 13.92 -20.95
C SER A 5 11.33 14.37 -19.52
N ASP A 6 10.31 15.23 -19.42
CA ASP A 6 9.45 15.40 -18.24
C ASP A 6 8.90 14.05 -17.76
N VAL A 7 9.26 13.66 -16.53
CA VAL A 7 8.60 12.57 -15.81
C VAL A 7 7.29 13.11 -15.27
N SER A 8 6.23 12.97 -16.06
CA SER A 8 4.86 13.22 -15.61
C SER A 8 4.52 12.31 -14.43
N ALA A 9 4.24 12.94 -13.29
CA ALA A 9 3.60 12.29 -12.15
C ALA A 9 2.24 11.70 -12.55
N PRO A 10 1.82 10.57 -11.98
CA PRO A 10 0.50 10.01 -12.24
C PRO A 10 -0.55 10.99 -11.71
N VAL A 11 -1.37 11.50 -12.64
CA VAL A 11 -2.57 12.29 -12.39
C VAL A 11 -3.42 11.54 -11.38
N VAL A 12 -3.59 12.15 -10.21
CA VAL A 12 -4.56 11.74 -9.20
C VAL A 12 -5.93 11.93 -9.85
N GLU A 13 -6.58 10.83 -10.24
CA GLU A 13 -8.00 10.84 -10.62
C GLU A 13 -8.87 11.13 -9.39
N GLU A 14 -8.89 12.39 -8.99
CA GLU A 14 -9.83 12.95 -8.02
C GLU A 14 -10.95 13.66 -8.79
N GLY A 15 -11.77 12.88 -9.50
CA GLY A 15 -12.69 13.49 -10.47
C GLY A 15 -13.88 12.63 -10.84
N ASN A 16 -14.64 12.09 -9.88
CA ASN A 16 -15.97 11.56 -10.24
C ASN A 16 -17.02 11.52 -9.11
N SER A 17 -16.84 12.28 -8.04
CA SER A 17 -17.77 12.25 -6.89
C SER A 17 -19.14 12.90 -7.17
N ARG A 18 -19.26 13.74 -8.21
CA ARG A 18 -20.49 14.50 -8.52
C ARG A 18 -21.52 13.73 -9.37
N THR A 19 -21.13 12.70 -10.11
CA THR A 19 -22.03 11.91 -10.97
C THR A 19 -22.65 10.71 -10.27
N VAL A 20 -22.04 10.25 -9.17
CA VAL A 20 -22.50 9.07 -8.42
C VAL A 20 -23.77 9.37 -7.62
N SER A 21 -23.99 10.61 -7.17
CA SER A 21 -25.15 10.97 -6.33
C SER A 21 -26.51 10.99 -7.04
N GLN A 22 -26.54 10.94 -8.38
CA GLN A 22 -27.76 11.00 -9.19
C GLN A 22 -28.20 9.65 -9.76
N LEU A 23 -27.44 8.57 -9.53
CA LEU A 23 -27.75 7.26 -10.09
C LEU A 23 -28.85 6.54 -9.28
N PRO A 24 -29.76 5.81 -9.95
CA PRO A 24 -30.70 4.92 -9.27
C PRO A 24 -29.95 3.95 -8.34
N ARG A 25 -30.51 3.65 -7.17
CA ARG A 25 -29.85 2.88 -6.09
C ARG A 25 -29.31 1.51 -6.55
N GLY A 26 -30.03 0.82 -7.44
CA GLY A 26 -29.54 -0.42 -8.06
C GLY A 26 -28.27 -0.24 -8.90
N ARG A 27 -28.16 0.88 -9.63
CA ARG A 27 -26.95 1.23 -10.40
C ARG A 27 -25.80 1.68 -9.49
N LEU A 28 -26.08 2.32 -8.35
CA LEU A 28 -25.09 2.66 -7.33
C LEU A 28 -24.42 1.42 -6.74
N SER A 29 -25.21 0.41 -6.38
CA SER A 29 -24.68 -0.87 -5.89
C SER A 29 -23.76 -1.55 -6.91
N MET A 30 -24.16 -1.58 -8.19
CA MET A 30 -23.34 -2.13 -9.28
C MET A 30 -22.02 -1.38 -9.52
N VAL A 31 -21.98 -0.07 -9.27
CA VAL A 31 -20.75 0.73 -9.42
C VAL A 31 -19.83 0.58 -8.20
N LEU A 32 -20.39 0.38 -7.01
CA LEU A 32 -19.62 0.32 -5.77
C LEU A 32 -19.08 -1.08 -5.46
N ALA A 33 -19.78 -2.15 -5.85
CA ALA A 33 -19.31 -3.52 -5.62
C ALA A 33 -17.95 -3.82 -6.27
N PRO A 34 -17.69 -3.45 -7.55
CA PRO A 34 -16.36 -3.60 -8.16
C PRO A 34 -15.27 -2.83 -7.41
N LYS A 35 -15.57 -1.62 -6.91
CA LYS A 35 -14.62 -0.82 -6.12
C LYS A 35 -14.24 -1.51 -4.82
N VAL A 36 -15.19 -2.16 -4.15
CA VAL A 36 -14.91 -2.98 -2.97
C VAL A 36 -13.99 -4.15 -3.32
N CYS A 37 -14.29 -4.89 -4.39
CA CYS A 37 -13.44 -6.01 -4.83
C CYS A 37 -12.00 -5.57 -5.14
N VAL A 38 -11.82 -4.45 -5.85
CA VAL A 38 -10.49 -3.87 -6.12
C VAL A 38 -9.76 -3.53 -4.82
N ASN A 39 -10.45 -2.89 -3.87
CA ASN A 39 -9.85 -2.54 -2.58
C ASN A 39 -9.48 -3.77 -1.75
N VAL A 40 -10.30 -4.84 -1.78
CA VAL A 40 -9.97 -6.12 -1.12
C VAL A 40 -8.68 -6.70 -1.70
N ARG A 41 -8.55 -6.77 -3.04
CA ARG A 41 -7.32 -7.23 -3.70
C ARG A 41 -6.10 -6.38 -3.31
N LYS A 42 -6.25 -5.06 -3.23
CA LYS A 42 -5.18 -4.16 -2.75
C LYS A 42 -4.74 -4.49 -1.33
N VAL A 43 -5.69 -4.77 -0.42
CA VAL A 43 -5.36 -5.17 0.97
C VAL A 43 -4.54 -6.46 1.00
N GLU A 44 -4.93 -7.46 0.20
CA GLU A 44 -4.19 -8.74 0.10
C GLU A 44 -2.79 -8.52 -0.48
N GLU A 45 -2.66 -7.65 -1.48
CA GLU A 45 -1.38 -7.29 -2.09
C GLU A 45 -0.46 -6.58 -1.10
N TYR A 46 -0.96 -5.58 -0.38
CA TYR A 46 -0.21 -4.90 0.68
C TYR A 46 0.23 -5.87 1.78
N GLN A 47 -0.64 -6.82 2.16
CA GLN A 47 -0.31 -7.84 3.14
C GLN A 47 0.79 -8.80 2.65
N ARG A 48 0.76 -9.18 1.37
CA ARG A 48 1.82 -9.97 0.74
C ARG A 48 3.15 -9.20 0.74
N MET A 49 3.17 -7.98 0.19
CA MET A 49 4.38 -7.15 0.14
C MET A 49 4.96 -6.87 1.54
N SER A 50 4.09 -6.62 2.53
CA SER A 50 4.50 -6.43 3.93
C SER A 50 5.14 -7.68 4.54
N ARG A 51 4.68 -8.89 4.18
CA ARG A 51 5.32 -10.14 4.61
C ARG A 51 6.70 -10.28 3.97
N ASP A 52 6.82 -10.00 2.67
CA ASP A 52 8.08 -10.14 1.94
C ASP A 52 9.14 -9.15 2.43
N LEU A 53 8.77 -7.89 2.66
CA LEU A 53 9.68 -6.90 3.24
C LEU A 53 10.09 -7.26 4.67
N ARG A 54 9.19 -7.77 5.51
CA ARG A 54 9.57 -8.24 6.86
C ARG A 54 10.56 -9.40 6.82
N ARG A 55 10.43 -10.32 5.85
CA ARG A 55 11.44 -11.37 5.62
C ARG A 55 12.77 -10.77 5.18
N SER A 56 12.75 -9.78 4.29
CA SER A 56 13.95 -9.04 3.88
C SER A 56 14.66 -8.37 5.06
N VAL A 57 13.92 -7.63 5.89
CA VAL A 57 14.44 -7.00 7.12
C VAL A 57 15.07 -8.03 8.04
N ARG A 58 14.42 -9.18 8.27
CA ARG A 58 14.96 -10.26 9.11
C ARG A 58 16.28 -10.79 8.56
N ARG A 59 16.36 -11.06 7.26
CA ARG A 59 17.59 -11.54 6.61
C ARG A 59 18.72 -10.52 6.74
N LEU A 60 18.44 -9.24 6.44
CA LEU A 60 19.41 -8.16 6.59
C LEU A 60 19.91 -8.02 8.03
N SER A 61 19.01 -8.10 9.02
CA SER A 61 19.41 -8.07 10.44
C SER A 61 20.38 -9.20 10.81
N VAL A 62 20.14 -10.42 10.30
CA VAL A 62 21.04 -11.56 10.55
C VAL A 62 22.39 -11.33 9.86
N SER A 63 22.39 -10.90 8.60
CA SER A 63 23.64 -10.64 7.86
C SER A 63 24.46 -9.53 8.51
N ILE A 64 23.84 -8.42 8.93
CA ILE A 64 24.52 -7.35 9.65
C ILE A 64 25.11 -7.87 10.97
N ALA A 65 24.36 -8.67 11.73
CA ALA A 65 24.85 -9.24 12.98
C ALA A 65 26.06 -10.16 12.77
N GLN A 66 26.05 -10.98 11.71
CA GLN A 66 27.19 -11.85 11.37
C GLN A 66 28.42 -11.04 10.97
N LEU A 67 28.25 -10.03 10.11
CA LEU A 67 29.35 -9.15 9.69
C LEU A 67 29.98 -8.43 10.90
N ARG A 68 29.15 -7.92 11.83
CA ARG A 68 29.65 -7.30 13.07
C ARG A 68 30.49 -8.23 13.94
N VAL A 69 30.21 -9.54 13.91
CA VAL A 69 30.94 -10.55 14.69
C VAL A 69 32.25 -10.96 14.02
N TRP A 70 32.33 -10.88 12.68
CA TRP A 70 33.49 -11.34 11.91
C TRP A 70 34.53 -10.24 11.61
N GLY A 71 34.19 -8.96 11.82
CA GLY A 71 34.96 -7.82 11.32
C GLY A 71 35.99 -7.18 12.24
N ASP A 72 37.25 -7.17 11.78
CA ASP A 72 38.35 -6.26 12.16
C ASP A 72 38.31 -5.06 11.19
N TYR A 73 38.09 -3.84 11.71
CA TYR A 73 37.52 -2.72 10.96
C TYR A 73 38.57 -1.87 10.22
N GLY A 74 38.93 -2.28 9.01
CA GLY A 74 39.69 -1.45 8.06
C GLY A 74 38.84 -0.86 6.92
N ASP A 75 37.95 -1.69 6.33
CA ASP A 75 37.21 -1.37 5.09
C ASP A 75 35.71 -1.79 5.13
N GLU A 76 35.28 -2.46 6.20
CA GLU A 76 33.93 -3.04 6.33
C GLU A 76 32.84 -2.04 6.76
N ASN A 77 33.23 -0.81 7.12
CA ASN A 77 32.30 0.19 7.67
C ASN A 77 31.27 0.67 6.63
N GLU A 78 31.69 0.90 5.37
CA GLU A 78 30.78 1.39 4.33
C GLU A 78 29.73 0.37 3.92
N SER A 79 30.13 -0.90 3.76
CA SER A 79 29.21 -2.00 3.41
C SER A 79 28.20 -2.25 4.53
N LEU A 80 28.64 -2.19 5.79
CA LEU A 80 27.77 -2.34 6.94
C LEU A 80 26.76 -1.18 7.05
N ASN A 81 27.22 0.05 6.82
CA ASN A 81 26.35 1.24 6.76
C ASN A 81 25.32 1.14 5.63
N LEU A 82 25.71 0.63 4.46
CA LEU A 82 24.78 0.41 3.35
C LEU A 82 23.69 -0.60 3.72
N LEU A 83 24.07 -1.73 4.32
CA LEU A 83 23.12 -2.75 4.76
C LEU A 83 22.16 -2.23 5.83
N GLU A 84 22.65 -1.41 6.76
CA GLU A 84 21.83 -0.77 7.77
C GLU A 84 20.81 0.20 7.17
N ARG A 85 21.23 1.05 6.22
CA ARG A 85 20.33 1.95 5.49
C ARG A 85 19.25 1.17 4.76
N LEU A 86 19.64 0.13 4.01
CA LEU A 86 18.69 -0.72 3.28
C LEU A 86 17.70 -1.41 4.23
N ARG A 87 18.15 -1.86 5.40
CA ARG A 87 17.28 -2.44 6.42
C ARG A 87 16.26 -1.41 6.92
N LEU A 88 16.69 -0.19 7.22
CA LEU A 88 15.82 0.89 7.69
C LEU A 88 14.79 1.30 6.63
N GLU A 89 15.20 1.45 5.37
CA GLU A 89 14.27 1.71 4.27
C GLU A 89 13.21 0.62 4.14
N ASN A 90 13.59 -0.65 4.30
CA ASN A 90 12.64 -1.75 4.24
C ASN A 90 11.67 -1.73 5.44
N VAL A 91 12.12 -1.30 6.63
CA VAL A 91 11.22 -1.08 7.78
C VAL A 91 10.23 0.05 7.49
N GLU A 92 10.70 1.18 6.94
CA GLU A 92 9.83 2.30 6.58
C GLU A 92 8.77 1.88 5.54
N LYS A 93 9.19 1.15 4.50
CA LYS A 93 8.27 0.58 3.48
C LYS A 93 7.22 -0.34 4.11
N VAL A 94 7.60 -1.16 5.12
CA VAL A 94 6.63 -2.00 5.87
C VAL A 94 5.61 -1.15 6.62
N VAL A 95 6.05 -0.09 7.29
CA VAL A 95 5.16 0.83 8.01
C VAL A 95 4.18 1.50 7.04
N ARG A 96 4.69 2.03 5.92
CA ARG A 96 3.88 2.66 4.88
C ARG A 96 2.83 1.72 4.31
N LEU A 97 3.20 0.49 3.95
CA LEU A 97 2.24 -0.53 3.48
C LEU A 97 1.16 -0.83 4.52
N ARG A 98 1.51 -0.86 5.81
CA ARG A 98 0.54 -1.11 6.87
C ARG A 98 -0.47 0.03 6.99
N LEU A 99 -0.03 1.28 6.83
CA LEU A 99 -0.92 2.45 6.80
C LEU A 99 -1.85 2.40 5.58
N MET A 100 -1.30 2.20 4.37
CA MET A 100 -2.10 2.09 3.14
C MET A 100 -3.13 0.95 3.22
N MET A 101 -2.76 -0.18 3.83
CA MET A 101 -3.67 -1.29 4.08
C MET A 101 -4.81 -0.88 5.02
N LYS A 102 -4.51 -0.15 6.10
CA LYS A 102 -5.52 0.32 7.06
C LYS A 102 -6.48 1.33 6.42
N GLU A 103 -5.97 2.30 5.67
CA GLU A 103 -6.78 3.25 4.92
C GLU A 103 -7.69 2.54 3.92
N THR A 104 -7.18 1.52 3.22
CA THR A 104 -7.97 0.76 2.24
C THR A 104 -9.05 -0.08 2.94
N GLN A 105 -8.75 -0.68 4.10
CA GLN A 105 -9.74 -1.37 4.93
C GLN A 105 -10.86 -0.44 5.37
N LEU A 106 -10.54 0.79 5.78
CA LEU A 106 -11.54 1.80 6.15
C LEU A 106 -12.45 2.15 4.96
N LYS A 107 -11.88 2.37 3.77
CA LYS A 107 -12.65 2.61 2.55
C LYS A 107 -13.62 1.46 2.22
N ILE A 108 -13.19 0.21 2.39
CA ILE A 108 -14.06 -0.97 2.21
C ILE A 108 -15.24 -0.92 3.19
N ILE A 109 -14.97 -0.64 4.47
CA ILE A 109 -16.00 -0.56 5.51
C ILE A 109 -16.99 0.56 5.21
N GLU A 110 -16.51 1.74 4.80
CA GLU A 110 -17.37 2.89 4.46
C GLU A 110 -18.28 2.57 3.28
N ILE A 111 -17.73 2.02 2.19
CA ILE A 111 -18.53 1.63 1.02
C ILE A 111 -19.52 0.52 1.39
N GLY A 112 -19.10 -0.47 2.18
CA GLY A 112 -19.96 -1.54 2.66
C GLY A 112 -21.14 -1.02 3.47
N LYS A 113 -20.89 -0.10 4.42
CA LYS A 113 -21.94 0.59 5.19
C LYS A 113 -22.90 1.37 4.29
N PHE A 114 -22.37 2.05 3.27
CA PHE A 114 -23.19 2.79 2.33
C PHE A 114 -24.11 1.87 1.51
N ILE A 115 -23.58 0.76 0.97
CA ILE A 115 -24.39 -0.24 0.25
C ILE A 115 -25.46 -0.84 1.16
N MET A 116 -25.14 -1.17 2.40
CA MET A 116 -26.14 -1.68 3.36
C MET A 116 -27.26 -0.68 3.62
N LYS A 117 -26.94 0.61 3.76
CA LYS A 117 -27.95 1.68 3.92
C LYS A 117 -28.85 1.79 2.69
N LEU A 118 -28.30 1.70 1.48
CA LEU A 118 -29.10 1.72 0.26
C LEU A 118 -30.13 0.59 0.23
N ARG A 119 -29.72 -0.63 0.60
CA ARG A 119 -30.61 -1.81 0.63
C ARG A 119 -31.70 -1.72 1.70
N ARG A 120 -31.38 -1.20 2.90
CA ARG A 120 -32.40 -1.03 3.98
C ARG A 120 -33.52 -0.06 3.59
N ASN A 121 -33.21 0.92 2.74
CA ASN A 121 -34.18 1.91 2.28
C ASN A 121 -34.92 1.47 1.00
N GLU A 122 -34.70 0.25 0.49
CA GLU A 122 -35.43 -0.34 -0.66
C GLU A 122 -36.61 -1.23 -0.22
N GLY A 123 -36.74 -1.54 1.07
CA GLY A 123 -37.79 -2.41 1.63
C GLY A 123 -38.79 -1.70 2.57
N ALA A 124 -38.85 -0.37 2.52
CA ALA A 124 -39.83 0.47 3.21
C ALA A 124 -40.56 1.33 2.17
#